data_AF-A0A2V8EE95-F1
#
_entry.id   AF-A0A2V8EE95-F1
#
_cell.length_a   1.000
_cell.length_b   1.000
_cell.length_c   1.000
_cell.angle_alpha   90.00
_cell.angle_beta   90.00
_cell.angle_gamma   90.00
#
_symmetry.space_group_name_H-M   'P 1'
#
loop_
_entity.id
_entity.type
_entity.pdbx_description
1 polymer ?
#
loop_
_entity_poly.entity_id
_entity_poly.type
_entity_poly.pdbx_seq_one_letter_code
_entity_poly.pdbx_strand_id
1 'polypeptide(L)'
;MGCFDMRPSLAGLVFSILVASIVAGCAPVGANYARPEMRSPSEFRFVQEPAQAQSLADLPWWEVFDDVALQTLVWEAVSNNLDVRVAAARVEEARARAGIAKSFLYPQVDGTASYGLRVS
;
A
#
# COMPACT_ATOMS: atom_id res chain seq x y z
N MET A 1 16.73 39.75 -45.53
CA MET A 1 16.62 38.49 -46.30
C MET A 1 17.36 37.42 -45.52
N GLY A 2 16.65 36.44 -44.99
CA GLY A 2 17.20 35.40 -44.12
C GLY A 2 16.07 34.74 -43.35
N CYS A 3 15.09 34.21 -44.08
CA CYS A 3 14.06 33.36 -43.53
C CYS A 3 14.78 32.12 -42.99
N PHE A 4 14.91 32.00 -41.67
CA PHE A 4 15.39 30.77 -41.03
C PHE A 4 14.33 29.71 -41.28
N ASP A 5 14.53 28.97 -42.37
CA ASP A 5 13.74 27.83 -42.79
C ASP A 5 13.98 26.70 -41.78
N MET A 6 13.29 26.79 -40.63
CA MET A 6 13.29 25.78 -39.59
C MET A 6 12.36 24.64 -40.04
N ARG A 7 12.75 23.89 -41.07
CA ARG A 7 12.07 22.62 -41.40
C ARG A 7 12.45 21.63 -40.30
N PRO A 8 11.53 21.25 -39.39
CA PRO A 8 11.87 20.28 -38.37
C PRO A 8 12.20 18.96 -39.09
N SER A 9 13.39 18.43 -38.85
CA SER A 9 13.71 17.08 -39.33
C SER A 9 12.74 16.09 -38.67
N LEU A 10 12.29 15.08 -39.41
CA LEU A 10 11.41 14.03 -38.88
C LEU A 10 11.98 13.41 -37.58
N ALA A 11 13.30 13.26 -37.51
CA ALA A 11 14.01 12.81 -36.31
C ALA A 11 13.89 13.79 -35.12
N GLY A 12 13.98 15.10 -35.36
CA GLY A 12 13.78 16.12 -34.33
C GLY A 12 12.35 16.15 -33.80
N LEU A 13 11.37 15.95 -34.68
CA LEU A 13 9.95 15.84 -34.30
C LEU A 13 9.69 14.59 -33.43
N VAL A 14 10.22 13.43 -33.85
CA VAL A 14 10.08 12.17 -33.10
C VAL A 14 10.75 12.26 -31.73
N PHE A 15 11.96 12.83 -31.65
CA PHE A 15 12.66 13.00 -30.38
C PHE A 15 11.88 13.93 -29.42
N SER A 16 11.32 15.02 -29.92
CA SER A 16 10.52 15.95 -29.11
C SER A 16 9.23 15.30 -28.60
N ILE A 17 8.56 14.49 -29.41
CA ILE A 17 7.37 13.71 -29.01
C ILE A 17 7.71 12.67 -27.95
N LEU A 18 8.84 11.98 -28.09
CA LEU A 18 9.31 10.98 -27.11
C LEU A 18 9.57 11.63 -25.75
N VAL A 19 10.30 12.75 -25.72
CA VAL A 19 10.60 13.50 -24.49
C VAL A 19 9.32 14.04 -23.84
N ALA A 20 8.40 14.60 -24.63
CA ALA A 20 7.12 15.10 -24.11
C ALA A 20 6.27 14.00 -23.47
N SER A 21 6.31 12.77 -24.02
CA SER A 21 5.55 11.62 -23.52
C SER A 21 6.09 11.10 -22.18
N ILE A 22 7.42 11.14 -21.98
CA ILE A 22 8.06 10.75 -20.71
C ILE A 22 7.71 11.74 -19.58
N VAL A 23 7.67 13.04 -19.89
CA VAL A 23 7.34 14.09 -18.89
C VAL A 23 5.86 14.07 -18.53
N ALA A 24 4.97 13.80 -19.51
CA ALA A 24 3.52 13.70 -19.27
C ALA A 24 3.12 12.50 -18.39
N GLY A 25 3.95 11.45 -18.31
CA GLY A 25 3.74 10.29 -17.44
C GLY A 25 4.03 10.54 -15.95
N CYS A 26 4.66 11.67 -15.60
CA CYS A 26 5.07 11.99 -14.23
C CYS A 26 3.97 12.72 -13.41
N ALA A 27 2.69 12.49 -13.75
CA ALA A 27 1.58 13.10 -13.03
C ALA A 27 1.28 12.33 -11.72
N PRO A 28 1.11 13.02 -10.58
CA PRO A 28 0.72 12.37 -9.33
C PRO A 28 -0.67 11.76 -9.49
N VAL A 29 -0.75 10.45 -9.24
CA VAL A 29 -1.98 9.67 -9.38
C VAL A 29 -2.74 9.68 -8.05
N GLY A 30 -3.87 10.39 -8.00
CA GLY A 30 -4.80 10.40 -6.87
C GLY A 30 -4.82 11.70 -6.07
N ALA A 31 -5.96 11.96 -5.41
CA ALA A 31 -6.10 13.08 -4.49
C ALA A 31 -5.29 12.81 -3.21
N ASN A 32 -4.71 13.87 -2.63
CA ASN A 32 -4.06 13.77 -1.33
C ASN A 32 -5.07 13.26 -0.29
N TYR A 33 -4.66 12.26 0.49
CA TYR A 33 -5.51 11.72 1.54
C TYR A 33 -5.86 12.82 2.54
N ALA A 34 -7.15 13.12 2.67
CA ALA A 34 -7.70 13.97 3.72
C ALA A 34 -8.56 13.11 4.64
N ARG A 35 -8.18 13.05 5.93
CA ARG A 35 -8.98 12.36 6.94
C ARG A 35 -10.35 13.04 7.02
N PRO A 36 -11.47 12.29 6.91
CA PRO A 36 -12.79 12.87 7.11
C PRO A 36 -12.94 13.47 8.50
N GLU A 37 -13.57 14.65 8.60
CA GLU A 37 -13.89 15.26 9.88
C GLU A 37 -15.00 14.46 10.57
N MET A 38 -14.72 13.96 11.77
CA MET A 38 -15.67 13.20 12.58
C MET A 38 -16.36 14.15 13.54
N ARG A 39 -17.69 14.31 13.41
CA ARG A 39 -18.50 15.07 14.39
C ARG A 39 -18.80 14.18 15.60
N SER A 40 -17.85 14.06 16.51
CA SER A 40 -18.06 13.47 17.83
C SER A 40 -18.06 14.57 18.90
N PRO A 41 -18.78 14.38 20.02
CA PRO A 41 -18.61 15.26 21.17
C PRO A 41 -17.15 15.23 21.64
N SER A 42 -16.65 16.37 22.15
CA SER A 42 -15.27 16.48 22.66
C SER A 42 -15.03 15.62 23.90
N GLU A 43 -16.08 15.34 24.67
CA GLU A 43 -16.02 14.57 25.90
C GLU A 43 -17.17 13.57 26.01
N PHE A 44 -16.92 12.47 26.74
CA PHE A 44 -17.95 11.51 27.11
C PHE A 44 -18.73 11.99 28.33
N ARG A 45 -19.98 11.54 28.50
CA ARG A 45 -20.89 12.04 29.55
C ARG A 45 -20.39 11.86 30.99
N PHE A 46 -19.44 10.95 31.24
CA PHE A 46 -19.03 10.54 32.59
C PHE A 46 -17.54 10.76 32.86
N VAL A 47 -16.93 11.76 32.22
CA VAL A 47 -15.54 12.15 32.50
C VAL A 47 -15.50 12.91 33.82
N GLN A 48 -14.87 12.33 34.84
CA GLN A 48 -14.70 12.94 36.17
C GLN A 48 -13.36 13.67 36.30
N GLU A 49 -12.36 13.25 35.54
CA GLU A 49 -10.99 13.78 35.55
C GLU A 49 -10.53 14.07 34.11
N PRO A 50 -9.71 15.11 33.89
CA PRO A 50 -9.21 15.43 32.55
C PRO A 50 -8.44 14.25 31.96
N ALA A 51 -8.59 14.03 30.64
CA ALA A 51 -7.96 12.91 29.95
C ALA A 51 -6.45 12.88 30.20
N GLN A 52 -5.96 11.79 30.79
CA GLN A 52 -4.54 11.56 30.99
C GLN A 52 -3.86 11.21 29.65
N ALA A 53 -2.59 11.55 29.52
CA ALA A 53 -1.82 11.26 28.30
C ALA A 53 -1.58 9.75 28.08
N GLN A 54 -1.69 8.94 29.14
CA GLN A 54 -1.59 7.49 29.09
C GLN A 54 -2.97 6.90 28.83
N SER A 55 -3.13 6.20 27.70
CA SER A 55 -4.36 5.53 27.33
C SER A 55 -4.35 4.07 27.76
N LEU A 56 -5.52 3.49 28.05
CA LEU A 56 -5.67 2.04 28.20
C LEU A 56 -5.21 1.27 26.96
N ALA A 57 -5.21 1.90 25.79
CA ALA A 57 -4.71 1.31 24.55
C ALA A 57 -3.18 1.15 24.50
N ASP A 58 -2.44 1.88 25.35
CA ASP A 58 -0.98 1.80 25.41
C ASP A 58 -0.51 0.65 26.31
N LEU A 59 -1.41 0.08 27.10
CA LEU A 59 -1.13 -1.03 28.02
C LEU A 59 -1.39 -2.37 27.34
N PRO A 60 -0.61 -3.42 27.69
CA PRO A 60 -0.97 -4.79 27.35
C PRO A 60 -2.32 -5.14 27.98
N TRP A 61 -3.35 -5.32 27.14
CA TRP A 61 -4.73 -5.43 27.64
C TRP A 61 -4.96 -6.62 28.59
N TRP A 62 -4.14 -7.68 28.48
CA TRP A 62 -4.22 -8.83 29.38
C TRP A 62 -3.71 -8.54 30.80
N GLU A 63 -2.84 -7.54 30.98
CA GLU A 63 -2.35 -7.10 32.30
C GLU A 63 -3.39 -6.32 33.11
N VAL A 64 -4.47 -5.88 32.45
CA VAL A 64 -5.63 -5.28 33.13
C VAL A 64 -6.34 -6.31 34.03
N PHE A 65 -6.19 -7.60 33.73
CA PHE A 65 -6.70 -8.68 34.57
C PHE A 65 -5.65 -9.08 35.60
N ASP A 66 -5.90 -8.80 36.88
CA ASP A 66 -5.02 -9.15 38.00
C ASP A 66 -5.16 -10.63 38.44
N ASP A 67 -5.25 -11.54 37.45
CA ASP A 67 -5.36 -12.99 37.67
C ASP A 67 -4.42 -13.75 36.74
N VAL A 68 -3.40 -14.40 37.33
CA VAL A 68 -2.37 -15.16 36.63
C VAL A 68 -2.95 -16.37 35.88
N ALA A 69 -3.98 -17.02 36.43
CA ALA A 69 -4.63 -18.15 35.76
C ALA A 69 -5.38 -17.67 34.51
N LEU A 70 -6.09 -16.54 34.61
CA LEU A 70 -6.78 -15.96 33.46
C LEU A 70 -5.79 -15.50 32.38
N GLN A 71 -4.69 -14.86 32.75
CA GLN A 71 -3.64 -14.48 31.80
C GLN A 71 -3.05 -15.70 31.07
N THR A 72 -2.86 -16.82 31.77
CA THR A 72 -2.38 -18.07 31.16
C THR A 72 -3.36 -18.60 30.11
N LEU A 73 -4.66 -18.59 30.44
CA LEU A 73 -5.72 -19.00 29.49
C LEU A 73 -5.79 -18.07 28.27
N VAL A 74 -5.55 -16.77 28.45
CA VAL A 74 -5.48 -15.82 27.33
C VAL A 74 -4.33 -16.19 26.38
N TRP A 75 -3.15 -16.49 26.92
CA TRP A 75 -2.00 -16.90 26.10
C TRP A 75 -2.24 -18.23 25.37
N GLU A 76 -2.83 -19.20 26.05
CA GLU A 76 -3.20 -20.48 25.44
C GLU A 76 -4.25 -20.30 24.34
N ALA A 77 -5.26 -19.45 24.57
CA ALA A 77 -6.27 -19.12 23.59
C ALA A 77 -5.64 -18.44 22.37
N VAL A 78 -4.88 -17.34 22.54
CA VAL A 78 -4.29 -16.59 21.43
C VAL A 78 -3.31 -17.44 20.61
N SER A 79 -2.52 -18.30 21.26
CA SER A 79 -1.55 -19.17 20.57
C SER A 79 -2.20 -20.29 19.75
N ASN A 80 -3.36 -20.78 20.18
CA ASN A 80 -4.08 -21.87 19.50
C ASN A 80 -5.31 -21.40 18.67
N ASN A 81 -5.61 -20.10 18.68
CA ASN A 81 -6.80 -19.57 17.99
C ASN A 81 -6.62 -19.58 16.46
N LEU A 82 -7.41 -20.41 15.78
CA LEU A 82 -7.41 -20.52 14.32
C LEU A 82 -7.90 -19.24 13.62
N ASP A 83 -8.84 -18.50 14.21
CA ASP A 83 -9.35 -17.26 13.63
C ASP A 83 -8.26 -16.17 13.60
N VAL A 84 -7.45 -16.06 14.65
CA VAL A 84 -6.29 -15.15 14.69
C VAL A 84 -5.27 -15.54 13.62
N ARG A 85 -5.01 -16.85 13.47
CA ARG A 85 -4.11 -17.36 12.42
C ARG A 85 -4.63 -17.07 11.02
N VAL A 86 -5.93 -17.24 10.78
CA VAL A 86 -6.58 -16.89 9.51
C VAL A 86 -6.50 -15.39 9.26
N ALA A 87 -6.72 -14.55 10.26
CA ALA A 87 -6.59 -13.10 10.13
C ALA A 87 -5.16 -12.70 9.77
N ALA A 88 -4.14 -13.30 10.40
CA ALA A 88 -2.73 -13.07 10.06
C ALA A 88 -2.42 -13.47 8.60
N ALA A 89 -2.90 -14.64 8.17
CA ALA A 89 -2.73 -15.10 6.78
C ALA A 89 -3.36 -14.14 5.76
N ARG A 90 -4.53 -13.55 6.06
CA ARG A 90 -5.16 -12.53 5.20
C ARG A 90 -4.32 -11.27 5.08
N VAL A 91 -3.62 -10.87 6.13
CA VAL A 91 -2.68 -9.73 6.07
C VAL A 91 -1.47 -10.06 5.19
N GLU A 92 -0.93 -11.26 5.28
CA GLU A 92 0.16 -11.72 4.41
C GLU A 92 -0.28 -11.79 2.94
N GLU A 93 -1.47 -12.31 2.67
CA GLU A 93 -2.08 -12.31 1.34
C GLU A 93 -2.22 -10.88 0.77
N ALA A 94 -2.71 -9.94 1.58
CA ALA A 94 -2.82 -8.54 1.18
C ALA A 94 -1.46 -7.91 0.85
N ARG A 95 -0.42 -8.22 1.63
CA ARG A 95 0.96 -7.77 1.35
C ARG A 95 1.51 -8.37 0.06
N ALA A 96 1.27 -9.65 -0.20
CA ALA A 96 1.69 -10.31 -1.44
C ALA A 96 1.00 -9.69 -2.66
N ARG A 97 -0.31 -9.43 -2.57
CA ARG A 97 -1.08 -8.72 -3.61
C ARG A 97 -0.55 -7.32 -3.87
N ALA A 98 -0.22 -6.57 -2.81
CA ALA A 98 0.42 -5.27 -2.95
C ALA A 98 1.80 -5.37 -3.63
N GLY A 99 2.57 -6.41 -3.33
CA GLY A 99 3.84 -6.72 -3.98
C GLY A 99 3.69 -6.98 -5.49
N ILE A 100 2.69 -7.77 -5.88
CA ILE A 100 2.34 -8.02 -7.30
C ILE A 100 1.93 -6.71 -7.99
N ALA A 101 1.05 -5.92 -7.36
CA ALA A 101 0.66 -4.63 -7.92
C ALA A 101 1.87 -3.69 -8.12
N LYS A 102 2.84 -3.74 -7.20
CA LYS A 102 4.10 -2.98 -7.29
C LYS A 102 5.05 -3.54 -8.37
N SER A 103 5.00 -4.84 -8.69
CA SER A 103 5.90 -5.42 -9.69
C SER A 103 5.68 -4.85 -11.10
N PHE A 104 4.48 -4.34 -11.37
CA PHE A 104 4.17 -3.63 -12.62
C PHE A 104 4.94 -2.31 -12.80
N LEU A 105 5.58 -1.79 -11.75
CA LEU A 105 6.45 -0.61 -11.84
C LEU A 105 7.88 -0.97 -12.32
N TYR A 106 8.20 -2.26 -12.49
CA TYR A 106 9.53 -2.74 -12.88
C TYR A 106 9.47 -3.48 -14.23
N PRO A 107 10.58 -3.49 -15.01
CA PRO A 107 10.65 -4.27 -16.24
C PRO A 107 10.52 -5.76 -15.95
N GLN A 108 9.67 -6.44 -16.74
CA GLN A 108 9.54 -7.89 -16.72
C GLN A 108 10.55 -8.49 -17.70
N VAL A 109 11.22 -9.57 -17.29
CA VAL A 109 12.20 -10.28 -18.13
C VAL A 109 11.71 -11.72 -18.28
N ASP A 110 11.27 -12.06 -19.49
CA ASP A 110 10.78 -13.39 -19.85
C ASP A 110 11.54 -13.91 -21.08
N GLY A 111 11.64 -15.23 -21.22
CA GLY A 111 12.30 -15.88 -22.35
C GLY A 111 11.50 -17.08 -22.84
N THR A 112 11.29 -17.18 -24.15
CA THR A 112 10.64 -18.35 -24.77
C THR A 112 11.49 -18.85 -25.93
N ALA A 113 11.60 -20.16 -26.08
CA ALA A 113 12.30 -20.80 -27.19
C ALA A 113 11.33 -21.73 -27.92
N SER A 114 11.24 -21.59 -29.24
CA SER A 114 10.44 -22.47 -30.10
C SER A 114 11.28 -22.96 -31.28
N TYR A 115 11.01 -24.20 -31.70
CA TYR A 115 11.55 -24.76 -32.94
C TYR A 115 10.39 -25.36 -33.73
N GLY A 116 10.42 -25.18 -35.06
CA GLY A 116 9.41 -25.73 -35.97
C GLY A 116 10.09 -26.49 -37.09
N LEU A 117 9.60 -27.70 -37.38
CA LEU A 117 10.00 -28.48 -38.54
C LEU A 117 8.93 -28.34 -39.63
N ARG A 118 9.35 -27.98 -40.85
CA ARG A 118 8.46 -28.00 -42.01
C ARG A 118 8.43 -29.42 -42.57
N VAL A 119 7.25 -30.03 -42.57
CA VAL A 119 6.98 -31.26 -43.35
C VAL A 119 6.48 -30.81 -44.72
N SER A 120 7.26 -31.12 -45.76
CA SER A 120 6.92 -30.92 -47.17
C SER A 120 6.07 -32.06 -47.71
#